data_AF-A0AA43BMP8-F1
#
_entry.id   AF-A0AA43BMP8-F1
#
_cell.length_a   1.000
_cell.length_b   1.000
_cell.length_c   1.000
_cell.angle_alpha   90.00
_cell.angle_beta   90.00
_cell.angle_gamma   90.00
#
_symmetry.space_group_name_H-M   'P 1'
#
loop_
_entity.id
_entity.type
_entity.pdbx_description
1 polymer ?
#
loop_
_entity_poly.entity_id
_entity_poly.type
_entity_poly.pdbx_seq_one_letter_code
_entity_poly.pdbx_strand_id
1 'polypeptide(L)'
;MEAEVLKKYPYLNGDADWVLHRESYYLQPGITWPARTTSQLGMRAMPAGAVFGHKGPAAFLEEHNDDDLLSLLSVCISAPFLRLIGLQLAAGDAAARSYEIGTVQRTPIPDISTDSKHLLAVLGREYWRLKRTLDTIEETSHAFALPGALRARLGDYDPPAIEAELARIQSEIDAIAFDLYGFSEADRTTVQGSHVEANQGDVEASRDEESEDDDSATPIDQTAGLLSWAVGVAFGRFDWRLATGERATPAEPEPFEPLPAKSPGMLPDGTAPFHAYAGILVDDRGHPHDLARLIEEILVRVEVPVPEDVRRWLQRDFFAFHLQRYSKSRRKAPIYWPLSTTSGSYTLWVYYPSLTSQTLYTAINDFVEPKLKQVGGDVTVLRNMGSARTRDDEKQFEALQAFELELIELRDTLLKLAPTYNPNHDDGVQISAAPLWPLFRHKPWQKVLKDTWAKLEKGDYDWAHLAMNYWPDRVREKCKTDKSLAIAHGLEDLYIEPEAKPKKARGKKKAGGDE
;
A
#
# COMPACT_ATOMS: atom_id res chain seq x y z
N MET A 1 6.59 2.40 23.21
CA MET A 1 7.50 3.16 22.33
C MET A 1 8.97 3.04 22.76
N GLU A 2 9.47 3.78 23.75
CA GLU A 2 10.92 3.76 24.07
C GLU A 2 11.45 2.36 24.41
N ALA A 3 10.77 1.63 25.30
CA ALA A 3 11.14 0.26 25.64
C ALA A 3 11.13 -0.68 24.42
N GLU A 4 10.25 -0.44 23.44
CA GLU A 4 10.20 -1.22 22.20
C GLU A 4 11.33 -0.84 21.25
N VAL A 5 11.68 0.45 21.17
CA VAL A 5 12.84 0.95 20.39
C VAL A 5 14.12 0.34 20.96
N LEU A 6 14.32 0.37 22.28
CA LEU A 6 15.50 -0.22 22.93
C LEU A 6 15.53 -1.75 22.83
N LYS A 7 14.37 -2.41 22.85
CA LYS A 7 14.27 -3.85 22.58
C LYS A 7 14.61 -4.19 21.13
N LYS A 8 14.15 -3.38 20.18
CA LYS A 8 14.36 -3.58 18.73
C LYS A 8 15.77 -3.18 18.29
N TYR A 9 16.38 -2.22 18.98
CA TYR A 9 17.71 -1.69 18.68
C TYR A 9 18.62 -1.77 19.92
N PRO A 10 19.08 -2.98 20.31
CA PRO A 10 19.90 -3.16 21.51
C PRO A 10 21.21 -2.37 21.47
N TYR A 11 21.71 -2.05 20.27
CA TYR A 11 22.93 -1.26 20.07
C TYR A 11 22.86 0.17 20.62
N LEU A 12 21.65 0.65 20.93
CA LEU A 12 21.44 1.94 21.57
C LEU A 12 21.91 1.96 23.03
N ASN A 13 22.19 0.80 23.65
CA ASN A 13 22.73 0.70 25.01
C ASN A 13 21.92 1.47 26.07
N GLY A 14 20.59 1.54 25.90
CA GLY A 14 19.70 2.29 26.78
C GLY A 14 19.47 3.76 26.38
N ASP A 15 20.15 4.25 25.34
CA ASP A 15 20.01 5.61 24.83
C ASP A 15 19.16 5.65 23.55
N ALA A 16 17.84 5.79 23.73
CA ALA A 16 16.90 5.86 22.62
C ALA A 16 16.99 7.17 21.81
N ASP A 17 17.69 8.20 22.31
CA ASP A 17 17.64 9.56 21.73
C ASP A 17 18.21 9.65 20.31
N TRP A 18 19.04 8.67 19.91
CA TRP A 18 19.57 8.55 18.55
C TRP A 18 18.53 8.20 17.49
N VAL A 19 17.39 7.62 17.89
CA VAL A 19 16.35 7.11 16.99
C VAL A 19 14.98 7.69 17.34
N LEU A 20 14.76 7.98 18.62
CA LEU A 20 13.54 8.54 19.16
C LEU A 20 13.89 9.83 19.91
N HIS A 21 13.68 10.97 19.25
CA HIS A 21 13.84 12.28 19.86
C HIS A 21 12.74 12.52 20.90
N ARG A 22 13.03 12.25 22.19
CA ARG A 22 12.05 12.28 23.30
C ARG A 22 11.34 13.63 23.48
N GLU A 23 12.00 14.71 23.07
CA GLU A 23 11.47 16.07 23.06
C GLU A 23 10.42 16.32 21.96
N SER A 24 10.25 15.39 21.03
CA SER A 24 9.29 15.50 19.93
C SER A 24 7.89 15.07 20.35
N TYR A 25 6.87 15.77 19.84
CA TYR A 25 5.45 15.52 20.07
C TYR A 25 4.91 14.28 19.32
N TYR A 26 5.64 13.16 19.35
CA TYR A 26 5.19 11.92 18.70
C TYR A 26 3.86 11.44 19.28
N LEU A 27 3.08 10.75 18.44
CA LEU A 27 1.75 10.21 18.76
C LEU A 27 0.67 11.26 19.03
N GLN A 28 1.01 12.54 19.14
CA GLN A 28 0.04 13.62 19.24
C GLN A 28 -0.56 13.91 17.86
N PRO A 29 -1.85 14.24 17.78
CA PRO A 29 -2.44 14.75 16.56
C PRO A 29 -1.88 16.15 16.22
N GLY A 30 -1.92 16.50 14.94
CA GLY A 30 -1.42 17.79 14.50
C GLY A 30 -1.66 18.02 13.01
N ILE A 31 -0.91 18.93 12.42
CA ILE A 31 -0.93 19.20 10.97
C ILE A 31 0.39 18.74 10.37
N THR A 32 0.36 17.98 9.28
CA THR A 32 1.56 17.54 8.56
C THR A 32 1.53 17.97 7.10
N TRP A 33 2.69 18.08 6.47
CA TRP A 33 2.84 18.46 5.06
C TRP A 33 4.07 17.79 4.44
N PRO A 34 4.15 17.64 3.11
CA PRO A 34 5.38 17.17 2.48
C PRO A 34 6.46 18.26 2.57
N ALA A 35 7.66 17.92 3.03
CA ALA A 35 8.77 18.86 3.06
C ALA A 35 9.24 19.27 1.65
N ARG A 36 8.99 18.42 0.65
CA ARG A 36 9.31 18.68 -0.77
C ARG A 36 8.17 18.20 -1.65
N THR A 37 7.75 19.03 -2.60
CA THR A 37 6.75 18.68 -3.62
C THR A 37 6.91 19.57 -4.85
N THR A 38 6.60 19.02 -6.02
CA THR A 38 6.46 19.76 -7.29
C THR A 38 5.09 20.42 -7.43
N SER A 39 4.08 19.89 -6.77
CA SER A 39 2.72 20.45 -6.70
C SER A 39 2.60 21.58 -5.67
N GLN A 40 1.42 22.17 -5.55
CA GLN A 40 1.08 23.05 -4.43
C GLN A 40 1.24 22.36 -3.06
N LEU A 41 1.53 23.16 -2.01
CA LEU A 41 1.62 22.69 -0.63
C LEU A 41 0.30 22.07 -0.17
N GLY A 42 0.30 20.76 0.10
CA GLY A 42 -0.82 20.06 0.73
C GLY A 42 -0.59 19.82 2.22
N MET A 43 -0.98 20.79 3.07
CA MET A 43 -1.08 20.57 4.52
C MET A 43 -2.33 19.73 4.82
N ARG A 44 -2.24 18.80 5.77
CA ARG A 44 -3.30 17.84 6.08
C ARG A 44 -3.31 17.45 7.56
N ALA A 45 -4.46 16.95 8.01
CA ALA A 45 -4.59 16.40 9.35
C ALA A 45 -3.61 15.23 9.55
N MET A 46 -2.85 15.28 10.65
CA MET A 46 -2.02 14.20 11.14
C MET A 46 -2.78 13.53 12.29
N PRO A 47 -3.20 12.27 12.14
CA PRO A 47 -3.95 11.56 13.17
C PRO A 47 -3.08 11.28 14.40
N ALA A 48 -3.72 11.15 15.54
CA ALA A 48 -3.07 10.66 16.76
C ALA A 48 -2.48 9.26 16.54
N GLY A 49 -1.45 8.92 17.32
CA GLY A 49 -0.73 7.65 17.16
C GLY A 49 0.30 7.63 16.01
N ALA A 50 0.43 8.71 15.25
CA ALA A 50 1.43 8.82 14.17
C ALA A 50 2.80 9.29 14.68
N VAL A 51 3.85 8.92 13.94
CA VAL A 51 5.22 9.44 14.10
C VAL A 51 5.56 10.23 12.84
N PHE A 52 6.25 11.36 13.01
CA PHE A 52 6.63 12.27 11.92
C PHE A 52 8.16 12.35 11.78
N GLY A 53 8.64 12.84 10.65
CA GLY A 53 10.07 12.94 10.37
C GLY A 53 10.38 14.02 9.35
N HIS A 54 11.65 14.17 8.95
CA HIS A 54 12.07 15.32 8.14
C HIS A 54 11.34 15.49 6.79
N LYS A 55 10.87 14.40 6.14
CA LYS A 55 10.11 14.47 4.88
C LYS A 55 8.62 14.75 5.06
N GLY A 56 8.12 14.59 6.28
CA GLY A 56 6.75 14.85 6.68
C GLY A 56 6.76 15.53 8.03
N PRO A 57 7.23 16.79 8.14
CA PRO A 57 7.21 17.56 9.37
C PRO A 57 5.78 17.74 9.89
N ALA A 58 5.68 18.15 11.15
CA ALA A 58 4.41 18.36 11.82
C ALA A 58 4.38 19.68 12.61
N ALA A 59 3.18 20.25 12.73
CA ALA A 59 2.85 21.40 13.55
C ALA A 59 1.80 20.99 14.59
N PHE A 60 1.94 21.53 15.79
CA PHE A 60 1.14 21.19 16.97
C PHE A 60 0.66 22.46 17.67
N LEU A 61 -0.42 22.34 18.43
CA LEU A 61 -0.84 23.37 19.38
C LEU A 61 -0.30 23.02 20.78
N GLU A 62 -0.01 24.05 21.58
CA GLU A 62 0.43 23.86 22.97
C GLU A 62 -0.66 23.16 23.81
N GLU A 63 -1.91 23.55 23.61
CA GLU A 63 -3.08 22.89 24.15
C GLU A 63 -3.85 22.18 23.03
N HIS A 64 -4.13 20.90 23.22
CA HIS A 64 -4.82 20.12 22.21
C HIS A 64 -6.30 20.48 22.14
N ASN A 65 -6.73 20.93 20.97
CA ASN A 65 -8.12 21.17 20.62
C ASN A 65 -8.31 20.92 19.11
N ASP A 66 -9.25 20.03 18.76
CA ASP A 66 -9.49 19.62 17.37
C ASP A 66 -10.07 20.74 16.51
N ASP A 67 -10.96 21.57 17.06
CA ASP A 67 -11.53 22.70 16.33
C ASP A 67 -10.46 23.77 16.06
N ASP A 68 -9.54 23.97 17.00
CA ASP A 68 -8.41 24.87 16.83
C ASP A 68 -7.45 24.37 15.74
N LEU A 69 -7.14 23.07 15.74
CA LEU A 69 -6.31 22.44 14.71
C LEU A 69 -7.00 22.50 13.34
N LEU A 70 -8.31 22.25 13.26
CA LEU A 70 -9.07 22.34 12.02
C LEU A 70 -9.14 23.78 11.51
N SER A 71 -9.37 24.75 12.39
CA SER A 71 -9.38 26.16 12.02
C SER A 71 -8.02 26.59 11.47
N LEU A 72 -6.92 26.19 12.12
CA LEU A 72 -5.58 26.48 11.65
C LEU A 72 -5.30 25.78 10.32
N LEU A 73 -5.68 24.50 10.19
CA LEU A 73 -5.53 23.75 8.94
C LEU A 73 -6.27 24.42 7.79
N SER A 74 -7.52 24.84 7.99
CA SER A 74 -8.31 25.59 7.00
C SER A 74 -7.60 26.87 6.55
N VAL A 75 -7.01 27.64 7.47
CA VAL A 75 -6.19 28.81 7.10
C VAL A 75 -4.96 28.38 6.30
N CYS A 76 -4.26 27.33 6.73
CA CYS A 76 -3.04 26.83 6.10
C CYS A 76 -3.22 26.28 4.68
N ILE A 77 -4.44 25.87 4.30
CA ILE A 77 -4.77 25.43 2.94
C ILE A 77 -5.48 26.52 2.12
N SER A 78 -5.67 27.72 2.68
CA SER A 78 -6.33 28.82 2.00
C SER A 78 -5.43 29.48 0.95
N ALA A 79 -6.02 30.03 -0.11
CA ALA A 79 -5.31 30.75 -1.16
C ALA A 79 -4.41 31.90 -0.62
N PRO A 80 -4.82 32.73 0.36
CA PRO A 80 -3.95 33.74 0.97
C PRO A 80 -2.69 33.15 1.61
N PHE A 81 -2.83 32.12 2.44
CA PHE A 81 -1.68 31.49 3.10
C PHE A 81 -0.73 30.87 2.08
N LEU A 82 -1.28 30.14 1.10
CA LEU A 82 -0.51 29.50 0.03
C LEU A 82 0.23 30.54 -0.82
N ARG A 83 -0.35 31.72 -1.03
CA ARG A 83 0.34 32.85 -1.67
C ARG A 83 1.50 33.37 -0.81
N LEU A 84 1.26 33.63 0.48
CA LEU A 84 2.27 34.20 1.38
C LEU A 84 3.47 33.27 1.57
N ILE A 85 3.24 31.96 1.71
CA ILE A 85 4.34 31.00 1.75
C ILE A 85 5.03 30.88 0.39
N GLY A 86 4.27 30.94 -0.71
CA GLY A 86 4.82 30.95 -2.06
C GLY A 86 5.80 32.10 -2.32
N LEU A 87 5.53 33.30 -1.77
CA LEU A 87 6.43 34.46 -1.88
C LEU A 87 7.75 34.28 -1.11
N GLN A 88 7.78 33.41 -0.09
CA GLN A 88 8.99 33.10 0.67
C GLN A 88 9.87 32.04 0.00
N LEU A 89 9.30 31.28 -0.92
CA LEU A 89 10.03 30.34 -1.75
C LEU A 89 10.69 31.12 -2.88
N ALA A 90 12.02 31.06 -2.98
CA ALA A 90 12.73 31.70 -4.09
C ALA A 90 12.19 31.13 -5.41
N ALA A 91 11.59 31.99 -6.24
CA ALA A 91 11.08 31.64 -7.56
C ALA A 91 12.24 31.19 -8.46
N GLY A 92 12.49 29.88 -8.49
CA GLY A 92 13.32 29.21 -9.48
C GLY A 92 12.45 28.20 -10.20
N ASP A 93 12.36 28.34 -11.52
CA ASP A 93 11.62 27.48 -12.46
C ASP A 93 11.62 26.00 -12.08
N ALA A 94 10.43 25.38 -12.14
CA ALA A 94 10.16 23.95 -12.23
C ALA A 94 10.84 22.98 -11.24
N ALA A 95 11.65 23.46 -10.30
CA ALA A 95 12.30 22.63 -9.29
C ALA A 95 11.38 22.44 -8.07
N ALA A 96 11.38 21.23 -7.51
CA ALA A 96 10.57 20.89 -6.35
C ALA A 96 10.73 21.92 -5.20
N ARG A 97 9.61 22.48 -4.74
CA ARG A 97 9.55 23.48 -3.67
C ARG A 97 9.90 22.83 -2.33
N SER A 98 10.77 23.45 -1.54
CA SER A 98 11.17 22.96 -0.21
C SER A 98 10.44 23.74 0.89
N TYR A 99 9.45 23.11 1.51
CA TYR A 99 8.65 23.66 2.61
C TYR A 99 9.25 23.26 3.96
N GLU A 100 10.45 23.77 4.23
CA GLU A 100 11.15 23.53 5.50
C GLU A 100 10.41 24.15 6.69
N ILE A 101 10.63 23.59 7.89
CA ILE A 101 9.98 24.03 9.15
C ILE A 101 10.12 25.55 9.35
N GLY A 102 11.33 26.09 9.17
CA GLY A 102 11.59 27.53 9.34
C GLY A 102 10.92 28.44 8.30
N THR A 103 10.53 27.90 7.13
CA THR A 103 9.73 28.65 6.14
C THR A 103 8.28 28.70 6.58
N VAL A 104 7.71 27.56 7.00
CA VAL A 104 6.34 27.50 7.52
C VAL A 104 6.18 28.39 8.76
N GLN A 105 7.11 28.32 9.72
CA GLN A 105 7.09 29.13 10.95
C GLN A 105 7.15 30.64 10.72
N ARG A 106 7.77 31.10 9.62
CA ARG A 106 7.85 32.53 9.27
C ARG A 106 6.64 33.02 8.48
N THR A 107 5.80 32.11 8.00
CA THR A 107 4.58 32.47 7.28
C THR A 107 3.57 33.07 8.27
N PRO A 108 3.07 34.29 8.03
CA PRO A 108 2.10 34.91 8.92
C PRO A 108 0.83 34.07 9.06
N ILE A 109 0.36 33.89 10.28
CA ILE A 109 -0.97 33.39 10.63
C ILE A 109 -1.78 34.61 11.11
N PRO A 110 -3.02 34.81 10.63
CA PRO A 110 -3.81 35.95 11.03
C PRO A 110 -4.40 35.73 12.43
N ASP A 111 -4.80 36.81 13.10
CA ASP A 111 -5.56 36.70 14.35
C ASP A 111 -6.96 36.15 14.03
N ILE A 112 -7.24 34.92 14.45
CA ILE A 112 -8.52 34.25 14.18
C ILE A 112 -9.49 34.57 15.32
N SER A 113 -10.55 35.31 15.00
CA SER A 113 -11.64 35.58 15.97
C SER A 113 -12.33 34.27 16.40
N THR A 114 -12.96 34.24 17.58
CA THR A 114 -13.68 33.05 18.07
C THR A 114 -14.75 32.56 17.08
N ASP A 115 -15.51 33.48 16.47
CA ASP A 115 -16.55 33.15 15.50
C ASP A 115 -15.96 32.56 14.21
N SER A 116 -14.90 33.19 13.68
CA SER A 116 -14.19 32.69 12.50
C SER A 116 -13.56 31.32 12.77
N LYS A 117 -13.04 31.10 13.98
CA LYS A 117 -12.43 29.84 14.39
C LYS A 117 -13.42 28.68 14.32
N HIS A 118 -14.60 28.86 14.92
CA HIS A 118 -15.66 27.87 14.86
C HIS A 118 -16.12 27.60 13.42
N LEU A 119 -16.32 28.65 12.61
CA LEU A 119 -16.73 28.50 11.22
C LEU A 119 -15.68 27.74 10.38
N LEU A 120 -14.40 28.12 10.49
CA LEU A 120 -13.30 27.47 9.79
C LEU A 120 -13.11 26.01 10.23
N ALA A 121 -13.37 25.70 11.51
CA ALA A 121 -13.33 24.35 12.03
C ALA A 121 -14.45 23.48 11.42
N VAL A 122 -15.68 23.99 11.38
CA VAL A 122 -16.83 23.30 10.76
C VAL A 122 -16.58 23.05 9.28
N LEU A 123 -16.12 24.07 8.53
CA LEU A 123 -15.79 23.95 7.11
C LEU A 123 -14.65 22.95 6.87
N GLY A 124 -13.60 23.00 7.69
CA GLY A 124 -12.46 22.07 7.60
C GLY A 124 -12.86 20.63 7.87
N ARG A 125 -13.72 20.40 8.87
CA ARG A 125 -14.26 19.07 9.19
C ARG A 125 -15.11 18.52 8.05
N GLU A 126 -15.99 19.34 7.50
CA GLU A 126 -16.82 19.00 6.34
C GLU A 126 -15.95 18.64 5.12
N TYR A 127 -14.95 19.49 4.80
CA TYR A 127 -14.02 19.25 3.71
C TYR A 127 -13.30 17.91 3.87
N TRP A 128 -12.78 17.64 5.07
CA TRP A 128 -12.12 16.37 5.37
C TRP A 128 -13.07 15.18 5.21
N ARG A 129 -14.31 15.27 5.73
CA ARG A 129 -15.32 14.21 5.59
C ARG A 129 -15.61 13.90 4.12
N LEU A 130 -15.79 14.93 3.30
CA LEU A 130 -16.06 14.78 1.88
C LEU A 130 -14.89 14.12 1.13
N LYS A 131 -13.64 14.55 1.41
CA LYS A 131 -12.44 13.88 0.87
C LYS A 131 -12.36 12.42 1.31
N ARG A 132 -12.58 12.12 2.59
CA ARG A 132 -12.65 10.75 3.10
C ARG A 132 -13.74 9.94 2.40
N THR A 133 -14.89 10.55 2.11
CA THR A 133 -16.01 9.91 1.42
C THR A 133 -15.60 9.43 0.03
N LEU A 134 -14.88 10.25 -0.75
CA LEU A 134 -14.34 9.85 -2.05
C LEU A 134 -13.38 8.63 -1.93
N ASP A 135 -12.59 8.57 -0.87
CA ASP A 135 -11.64 7.47 -0.61
C ASP A 135 -12.33 6.15 -0.22
N THR A 136 -13.62 6.14 0.13
CA THR A 136 -14.31 4.92 0.61
C THR A 136 -14.48 3.84 -0.45
N ILE A 137 -14.20 4.13 -1.72
CA ILE A 137 -14.20 3.14 -2.82
C ILE A 137 -12.80 2.62 -3.16
N GLU A 138 -11.75 3.19 -2.56
CA GLU A 138 -10.37 2.80 -2.82
C GLU A 138 -9.94 1.66 -1.90
N GLU A 139 -9.83 0.43 -2.42
CA GLU A 139 -9.61 -0.78 -1.63
C GLU A 139 -8.26 -0.82 -0.89
N THR A 140 -7.33 0.04 -1.28
CA THR A 140 -6.03 0.23 -0.60
C THR A 140 -6.05 1.34 0.45
N SER A 141 -7.16 2.09 0.56
CA SER A 141 -7.34 3.14 1.56
C SER A 141 -7.80 2.59 2.91
N HIS A 142 -7.38 3.24 3.99
CA HIS A 142 -7.89 3.01 5.34
C HIS A 142 -9.39 3.38 5.47
N ALA A 143 -9.92 4.18 4.55
CA ALA A 143 -11.33 4.55 4.52
C ALA A 143 -12.22 3.57 3.74
N PHE A 144 -11.64 2.58 3.05
CA PHE A 144 -12.40 1.67 2.18
C PHE A 144 -13.61 1.06 2.88
N ALA A 145 -14.77 1.13 2.25
CA ALA A 145 -16.02 0.55 2.73
C ALA A 145 -16.56 -0.48 1.72
N LEU A 146 -16.85 -0.06 0.48
CA LEU A 146 -17.40 -0.90 -0.58
C LEU A 146 -16.87 -0.44 -1.94
N PRO A 147 -16.81 -1.31 -2.97
CA PRO A 147 -16.47 -0.88 -4.32
C PRO A 147 -17.51 0.12 -4.85
N GLY A 148 -17.11 0.96 -5.81
CA GLY A 148 -17.97 2.03 -6.34
C GLY A 148 -19.37 1.57 -6.77
N ALA A 149 -19.47 0.39 -7.39
CA ALA A 149 -20.75 -0.22 -7.81
C ALA A 149 -21.73 -0.51 -6.65
N LEU A 150 -21.23 -0.65 -5.42
CA LEU A 150 -22.00 -0.96 -4.22
C LEU A 150 -22.03 0.19 -3.21
N ARG A 151 -21.25 1.26 -3.43
CA ARG A 151 -21.04 2.32 -2.43
C ARG A 151 -22.33 3.07 -2.07
N ALA A 152 -23.23 3.26 -3.03
CA ALA A 152 -24.52 3.91 -2.81
C ALA A 152 -25.42 3.18 -1.80
N ARG A 153 -25.17 1.89 -1.51
CA ARG A 153 -25.92 1.13 -0.49
C ARG A 153 -25.67 1.60 0.94
N LEU A 154 -24.58 2.32 1.19
CA LEU A 154 -24.24 2.86 2.52
C LEU A 154 -24.68 4.31 2.71
N GLY A 155 -25.31 4.91 1.70
CA GLY A 155 -25.69 6.32 1.68
C GLY A 155 -25.25 7.01 0.40
N ASP A 156 -25.66 8.28 0.25
CA ASP A 156 -25.44 9.07 -0.95
C ASP A 156 -23.95 9.12 -1.33
N TYR A 157 -23.69 8.91 -2.61
CA TYR A 157 -22.35 8.92 -3.18
C TYR A 157 -22.40 9.40 -4.63
N ASP A 158 -22.12 10.68 -4.82
CA ASP A 158 -22.06 11.35 -6.12
C ASP A 158 -20.73 12.13 -6.19
N PRO A 159 -19.66 11.54 -6.77
CA PRO A 159 -18.36 12.18 -6.79
C PRO A 159 -18.36 13.59 -7.42
N PRO A 160 -19.02 13.83 -8.58
CA PRO A 160 -19.20 15.18 -9.10
C PRO A 160 -19.85 16.17 -8.11
N ALA A 161 -20.91 15.77 -7.41
CA ALA A 161 -21.56 16.66 -6.43
C ALA A 161 -20.66 16.91 -5.21
N ILE A 162 -19.94 15.89 -4.74
CA ILE A 162 -18.96 16.00 -3.66
C ILE A 162 -17.81 16.95 -4.05
N GLU A 163 -17.30 16.84 -5.28
CA GLU A 163 -16.26 17.73 -5.80
C GLU A 163 -16.73 19.19 -5.91
N ALA A 164 -17.98 19.40 -6.36
CA ALA A 164 -18.57 20.74 -6.40
C ALA A 164 -18.70 21.35 -4.99
N GLU A 165 -19.10 20.56 -4.00
CA GLU A 165 -19.22 21.01 -2.61
C GLU A 165 -17.84 21.28 -1.99
N LEU A 166 -16.83 20.46 -2.26
CA LEU A 166 -15.45 20.72 -1.87
C LEU A 166 -14.93 22.05 -2.43
N ALA A 167 -15.22 22.36 -3.69
CA ALA A 167 -14.85 23.64 -4.30
C ALA A 167 -15.59 24.83 -3.67
N ARG A 168 -16.87 24.64 -3.30
CA ARG A 168 -17.67 25.64 -2.57
C ARG A 168 -17.08 25.94 -1.20
N ILE A 169 -16.78 24.89 -0.42
CA ILE A 169 -16.16 25.00 0.92
C ILE A 169 -14.79 25.67 0.83
N GLN A 170 -13.97 25.29 -0.15
CA GLN A 170 -12.66 25.94 -0.35
C GLN A 170 -12.82 27.43 -0.63
N SER A 171 -13.79 27.82 -1.48
CA SER A 171 -14.06 29.23 -1.77
C SER A 171 -14.51 30.01 -0.53
N GLU A 172 -15.26 29.38 0.37
CA GLU A 172 -15.70 29.98 1.63
C GLU A 172 -14.54 30.13 2.62
N ILE A 173 -13.69 29.11 2.76
CA ILE A 173 -12.45 29.17 3.55
C ILE A 173 -11.54 30.30 3.03
N ASP A 174 -11.37 30.39 1.70
CA ASP A 174 -10.55 31.42 1.07
C ASP A 174 -11.10 32.83 1.34
N ALA A 175 -12.42 33.03 1.24
CA ALA A 175 -13.05 34.31 1.52
C ALA A 175 -12.81 34.76 2.98
N ILE A 176 -13.04 33.87 3.95
CA ILE A 176 -12.78 34.15 5.37
C ILE A 176 -11.29 34.47 5.58
N ALA A 177 -10.39 33.70 4.97
CA ALA A 177 -8.96 33.92 5.10
C ALA A 177 -8.54 35.27 4.49
N PHE A 178 -9.04 35.64 3.31
CA PHE A 178 -8.74 36.95 2.69
C PHE A 178 -9.15 38.12 3.60
N ASP A 179 -10.31 38.01 4.26
CA ASP A 179 -10.79 39.01 5.22
C ASP A 179 -9.88 39.08 6.45
N LEU A 180 -9.52 37.93 7.04
CA LEU A 180 -8.65 37.85 8.22
C LEU A 180 -7.24 38.39 7.96
N TYR A 181 -6.69 38.16 6.77
CA TYR A 181 -5.39 38.72 6.37
C TYR A 181 -5.46 40.19 5.91
N GLY A 182 -6.65 40.75 5.72
CA GLY A 182 -6.84 42.12 5.26
C GLY A 182 -6.46 42.37 3.80
N PHE A 183 -6.58 41.35 2.93
CA PHE A 183 -6.30 41.49 1.50
C PHE A 183 -7.32 42.41 0.82
N SER A 184 -6.83 43.36 0.00
CA SER A 184 -7.69 44.22 -0.80
C SER A 184 -8.34 43.43 -1.95
N GLU A 185 -9.43 43.95 -2.53
CA GLU A 185 -10.08 43.33 -3.71
C GLU A 185 -9.12 43.16 -4.90
N ALA A 186 -8.16 44.09 -5.06
CA ALA A 186 -7.12 43.98 -6.09
C ALA A 186 -6.17 42.81 -5.81
N ASP A 187 -5.79 42.59 -4.56
CA ASP A 187 -4.95 41.46 -4.16
C ASP A 187 -5.69 40.14 -4.32
N ARG A 188 -6.97 40.07 -3.93
CA ARG A 188 -7.83 38.88 -4.10
C ARG A 188 -7.88 38.45 -5.56
N THR A 189 -8.15 39.39 -6.46
CA THR A 189 -8.20 39.13 -7.91
C THR A 189 -6.86 38.58 -8.43
N THR A 190 -5.74 39.13 -7.96
CA THR A 190 -4.39 38.69 -8.35
C THR A 190 -4.11 37.27 -7.88
N VAL A 191 -4.44 36.96 -6.62
CA VAL A 191 -4.24 35.62 -6.04
C VAL A 191 -5.11 34.60 -6.76
N GLN A 192 -6.41 34.88 -6.93
CA GLN A 192 -7.35 33.99 -7.60
C GLN A 192 -6.98 33.74 -9.07
N GLY A 193 -6.57 34.78 -9.81
CA GLY A 193 -6.10 34.65 -11.19
C GLY A 193 -4.86 33.76 -11.30
N SER A 194 -3.88 33.94 -10.40
CA SER A 194 -2.69 33.07 -10.35
C SER A 194 -2.98 31.64 -9.90
N HIS A 195 -4.04 31.43 -9.10
CA HIS A 195 -4.44 30.12 -8.62
C HIS A 195 -5.05 29.27 -9.75
N VAL A 196 -5.81 29.89 -10.67
CA VAL A 196 -6.36 29.22 -11.86
C VAL A 196 -5.26 28.78 -12.84
N GLU A 197 -4.24 29.63 -13.05
CA GLU A 197 -3.09 29.30 -13.90
C GLU A 197 -2.22 28.19 -13.28
N ALA A 198 -2.02 28.21 -11.96
CA ALA A 198 -1.30 27.16 -11.24
C ALA A 198 -2.06 25.82 -11.23
N ASN A 199 -3.40 25.82 -11.08
CA ASN A 199 -4.20 24.59 -11.11
C ASN A 199 -4.29 23.98 -12.52
N GLN A 200 -4.22 24.78 -13.59
CA GLN A 200 -4.12 24.26 -14.97
C GLN A 200 -2.72 23.72 -15.28
N GLY A 201 -1.66 24.32 -14.70
CA GLY A 201 -0.29 23.83 -14.81
C GLY A 201 0.02 22.61 -13.93
N ASP A 202 -0.61 22.48 -12.76
CA ASP A 202 -0.41 21.35 -11.82
C ASP A 202 -0.97 20.01 -12.36
N VAL A 203 -1.88 20.04 -13.36
CA VAL A 203 -2.31 18.83 -14.09
C VAL A 203 -1.22 18.33 -15.06
N GLU A 204 -0.29 19.19 -15.48
CA GLU A 204 0.80 18.83 -16.40
C GLU A 204 2.20 18.79 -15.74
N ALA A 205 2.37 19.41 -14.57
CA ALA A 205 3.66 19.64 -13.90
C ALA A 205 3.96 18.74 -12.68
N SER A 206 3.14 17.73 -12.40
CA SER A 206 3.46 16.66 -11.41
C SER A 206 4.58 15.70 -11.87
N ARG A 207 5.48 16.17 -12.75
CA ARG A 207 6.61 15.41 -13.28
C ARG A 207 7.85 15.71 -12.45
N ASP A 208 7.95 15.07 -11.29
CA ASP A 208 9.23 14.97 -10.59
C ASP A 208 10.21 14.13 -11.44
N GLU A 209 11.44 14.62 -11.66
CA GLU A 209 12.53 13.91 -12.34
C GLU A 209 13.12 12.72 -11.54
N GLU A 210 12.37 12.20 -10.55
CA GLU A 210 12.61 10.90 -9.92
C GLU A 210 11.38 9.96 -9.91
N SER A 211 10.25 10.40 -10.49
CA SER A 211 9.04 9.59 -10.68
C SER A 211 8.85 9.26 -12.16
N GLU A 212 9.50 8.19 -12.63
CA GLU A 212 8.96 7.41 -13.75
C GLU A 212 7.66 6.75 -13.25
N ASP A 213 6.55 7.48 -13.27
CA ASP A 213 5.17 7.01 -13.49
C ASP A 213 4.22 8.17 -13.09
N ASP A 214 3.64 8.78 -14.12
CA ASP A 214 2.61 9.81 -14.07
C ASP A 214 1.30 9.19 -13.54
N ASP A 215 1.10 9.27 -12.23
CA ASP A 215 0.09 8.52 -11.48
C ASP A 215 -1.22 9.34 -11.35
N SER A 216 -1.76 9.80 -12.48
CA SER A 216 -3.18 10.15 -12.51
C SER A 216 -3.97 8.85 -12.32
N ALA A 217 -4.65 8.72 -11.18
CA ALA A 217 -5.48 7.56 -10.88
C ALA A 217 -6.53 7.42 -12.00
N THR A 218 -6.32 6.47 -12.91
CA THR A 218 -7.28 6.18 -13.96
C THR A 218 -8.59 5.79 -13.28
N PRO A 219 -9.73 6.40 -13.65
CA PRO A 219 -11.02 6.03 -13.05
C PRO A 219 -11.19 4.52 -13.11
N ILE A 220 -11.42 3.92 -11.93
CA ILE A 220 -11.50 2.48 -11.81
C ILE A 220 -12.77 2.02 -12.53
N ASP A 221 -12.61 1.13 -13.50
CA ASP A 221 -13.76 0.43 -14.08
C ASP A 221 -14.56 -0.22 -12.96
N GLN A 222 -15.82 0.19 -12.80
CA GLN A 222 -16.67 -0.25 -11.70
C GLN A 222 -16.81 -1.78 -11.66
N THR A 223 -16.78 -2.42 -12.83
CA THR A 223 -16.83 -3.90 -12.94
C THR A 223 -15.53 -4.52 -12.42
N ALA A 224 -14.36 -4.07 -12.88
CA ALA A 224 -13.08 -4.55 -12.38
C ALA A 224 -12.91 -4.31 -10.87
N GLY A 225 -13.31 -3.15 -10.36
CA GLY A 225 -13.29 -2.83 -8.93
C GLY A 225 -14.20 -3.74 -8.10
N LEU A 226 -15.40 -4.05 -8.61
CA LEU A 226 -16.33 -4.99 -7.99
C LEU A 226 -15.77 -6.43 -7.96
N LEU A 227 -15.19 -6.89 -9.08
CA LEU A 227 -14.59 -8.23 -9.15
C LEU A 227 -13.36 -8.36 -8.25
N SER A 228 -12.51 -7.32 -8.19
CA SER A 228 -11.37 -7.25 -7.24
C SER A 228 -11.83 -7.32 -5.79
N TRP A 229 -12.88 -6.58 -5.44
CA TRP A 229 -13.50 -6.67 -4.12
C TRP A 229 -14.04 -8.07 -3.83
N ALA A 230 -14.71 -8.71 -4.79
CA ALA A 230 -15.22 -10.08 -4.63
C ALA A 230 -14.09 -11.11 -4.45
N VAL A 231 -12.94 -10.94 -5.12
CA VAL A 231 -11.73 -11.72 -4.83
C VAL A 231 -11.31 -11.50 -3.38
N GLY A 232 -11.29 -10.26 -2.90
CA GLY A 232 -11.01 -9.95 -1.50
C GLY A 232 -11.98 -10.57 -0.51
N VAL A 233 -13.28 -10.65 -0.83
CA VAL A 233 -14.28 -11.36 -0.01
C VAL A 233 -14.00 -12.88 0.01
N ALA A 234 -13.66 -13.47 -1.14
CA ALA A 234 -13.32 -14.91 -1.24
C ALA A 234 -12.09 -15.27 -0.40
N PHE A 235 -11.09 -14.37 -0.35
CA PHE A 235 -9.92 -14.47 0.53
C PHE A 235 -10.19 -13.98 1.98
N GLY A 236 -11.44 -13.72 2.37
CA GLY A 236 -11.78 -13.31 3.74
C GLY A 236 -11.22 -11.94 4.16
N ARG A 237 -10.82 -11.10 3.21
CA ARG A 237 -10.28 -9.76 3.49
C ARG A 237 -11.40 -8.73 3.70
N PHE A 238 -12.44 -8.80 2.88
CA PHE A 238 -13.58 -7.87 2.93
C PHE A 238 -14.85 -8.54 3.41
N ASP A 239 -15.72 -7.76 4.05
CA ASP A 239 -16.98 -8.24 4.60
C ASP A 239 -18.16 -7.92 3.67
N TRP A 240 -18.71 -8.95 3.04
CA TRP A 240 -19.86 -8.84 2.14
C TRP A 240 -21.15 -8.40 2.85
N ARG A 241 -21.26 -8.61 4.17
CA ARG A 241 -22.46 -8.24 4.96
C ARG A 241 -22.67 -6.73 5.03
N LEU A 242 -21.62 -5.95 4.78
CA LEU A 242 -21.75 -4.50 4.65
C LEU A 242 -22.56 -4.14 3.39
N ALA A 243 -22.43 -4.92 2.31
CA ALA A 243 -23.17 -4.70 1.06
C ALA A 243 -24.63 -5.21 1.12
N THR A 244 -24.95 -6.14 2.03
CA THR A 244 -26.32 -6.65 2.24
C THR A 244 -27.07 -5.95 3.38
N GLY A 245 -26.38 -5.12 4.17
CA GLY A 245 -26.95 -4.46 5.35
C GLY A 245 -27.03 -5.36 6.60
N GLU A 246 -26.55 -6.60 6.53
CA GLU A 246 -26.44 -7.51 7.69
C GLU A 246 -25.41 -7.03 8.72
N ARG A 247 -24.45 -6.18 8.30
CA ARG A 247 -23.51 -5.49 9.17
C ARG A 247 -23.68 -3.99 9.02
N ALA A 248 -23.88 -3.28 10.13
CA ALA A 248 -23.89 -1.84 10.15
C ALA A 248 -22.52 -1.25 9.77
N THR A 249 -22.52 -0.11 9.09
CA THR A 249 -21.32 0.67 8.86
C THR A 249 -20.73 1.12 10.21
N PRO A 250 -19.42 0.96 10.44
CA PRO A 250 -18.77 1.55 11.61
C PRO A 250 -19.00 3.05 11.70
N ALA A 251 -18.91 3.61 12.91
CA ALA A 251 -18.97 5.05 13.12
C ALA A 251 -17.90 5.76 12.28
N GLU A 252 -18.25 6.93 11.77
CA GLU A 252 -17.30 7.76 11.06
C GLU A 252 -16.26 8.32 12.05
N PRO A 253 -14.96 8.19 11.77
CA PRO A 253 -13.92 8.74 12.63
C PRO A 253 -13.79 10.26 12.47
N GLU A 254 -13.23 10.92 13.47
CA GLU A 254 -12.85 12.33 13.39
C GLU A 254 -11.46 12.52 12.75
N PRO A 255 -11.13 13.69 12.18
CA PRO A 255 -9.90 13.92 11.40
C PRO A 255 -8.58 13.59 12.09
N PHE A 256 -8.55 13.73 13.41
CA PHE A 256 -7.36 13.55 14.24
C PHE A 256 -7.37 12.26 15.06
N GLU A 257 -8.41 11.44 14.94
CA GLU A 257 -8.46 10.14 15.61
C GLU A 257 -7.39 9.19 15.07
N PRO A 258 -6.91 8.23 15.88
CA PRO A 258 -5.98 7.21 15.41
C PRO A 258 -6.51 6.46 14.19
N LEU A 259 -5.62 6.21 13.23
CA LEU A 259 -5.98 5.42 12.05
C LEU A 259 -6.46 4.02 12.46
N PRO A 260 -7.55 3.51 11.87
CA PRO A 260 -8.04 2.19 12.21
C PRO A 260 -7.07 1.12 11.69
N ALA A 261 -6.89 0.06 12.47
CA ALA A 261 -6.07 -1.09 12.07
C ALA A 261 -6.60 -1.81 10.82
N LYS A 262 -7.92 -1.70 10.58
CA LYS A 262 -8.63 -2.25 9.42
C LYS A 262 -9.57 -1.20 8.86
N SER A 263 -9.69 -1.12 7.54
CA SER A 263 -10.68 -0.24 6.94
C SER A 263 -12.11 -0.70 7.24
N PRO A 264 -13.12 0.20 7.20
CA PRO A 264 -14.51 -0.14 7.50
C PRO A 264 -15.04 -1.37 6.73
N GLY A 265 -14.61 -1.56 5.48
CA GLY A 265 -15.03 -2.65 4.60
C GLY A 265 -14.36 -4.00 4.89
N MET A 266 -13.32 -4.05 5.73
CA MET A 266 -12.63 -5.29 6.04
C MET A 266 -13.42 -6.20 6.97
N LEU A 267 -13.12 -7.50 6.87
CA LEU A 267 -13.67 -8.52 7.76
C LEU A 267 -13.16 -8.31 9.20
N PRO A 268 -14.07 -8.16 10.19
CA PRO A 268 -13.67 -8.03 11.59
C PRO A 268 -12.98 -9.28 12.11
N ASP A 269 -12.08 -9.12 13.08
CA ASP A 269 -11.39 -10.26 13.69
C ASP A 269 -12.37 -11.22 14.38
N GLY A 270 -12.04 -12.51 14.34
CA GLY A 270 -12.87 -13.59 14.92
C GLY A 270 -14.17 -13.87 14.15
N THR A 271 -14.46 -13.14 13.07
CA THR A 271 -15.67 -13.34 12.29
C THR A 271 -15.44 -14.36 11.17
N ALA A 272 -16.40 -15.25 10.93
CA ALA A 272 -16.30 -16.22 9.85
C ALA A 272 -16.23 -15.54 8.47
N PRO A 273 -15.29 -15.94 7.60
CA PRO A 273 -15.22 -15.44 6.23
C PRO A 273 -16.36 -16.02 5.38
N PHE A 274 -16.55 -15.49 4.17
CA PHE A 274 -17.51 -16.06 3.20
C PHE A 274 -17.16 -17.52 2.86
N HIS A 275 -15.86 -17.80 2.70
CA HIS A 275 -15.34 -19.13 2.41
C HIS A 275 -14.18 -19.45 3.36
N ALA A 276 -14.23 -20.61 4.01
CA ALA A 276 -13.12 -21.07 4.85
C ALA A 276 -12.05 -21.74 3.98
N TYR A 277 -10.80 -21.32 4.10
CA TYR A 277 -9.69 -21.82 3.28
C TYR A 277 -8.35 -21.66 4.00
N ALA A 278 -7.30 -22.32 3.50
CA ALA A 278 -5.96 -22.36 4.09
C ALA A 278 -4.95 -21.48 3.31
N GLY A 279 -5.31 -20.24 2.99
CA GLY A 279 -4.40 -19.29 2.31
C GLY A 279 -4.26 -19.48 0.78
N ILE A 280 -4.86 -20.54 0.23
CA ILE A 280 -4.81 -20.86 -1.21
C ILE A 280 -6.24 -21.08 -1.74
N LEU A 281 -6.55 -20.44 -2.87
CA LEU A 281 -7.70 -20.74 -3.73
C LEU A 281 -7.20 -21.22 -5.09
N VAL A 282 -8.06 -21.78 -5.92
CA VAL A 282 -7.66 -22.38 -7.22
C VAL A 282 -8.60 -21.96 -8.33
N ASP A 283 -8.08 -21.88 -9.56
CA ASP A 283 -8.88 -21.85 -10.77
C ASP A 283 -9.07 -23.30 -11.27
N ASP A 284 -10.10 -23.98 -10.75
CA ASP A 284 -10.42 -25.37 -11.13
C ASP A 284 -11.92 -25.66 -10.96
N ARG A 285 -12.61 -25.95 -12.06
CA ARG A 285 -14.07 -26.17 -12.06
C ARG A 285 -14.43 -27.39 -11.23
N GLY A 286 -15.38 -27.19 -10.32
CA GLY A 286 -15.87 -28.25 -9.42
C GLY A 286 -15.03 -28.42 -8.14
N HIS A 287 -13.91 -27.71 -8.02
CA HIS A 287 -13.14 -27.70 -6.78
C HIS A 287 -13.85 -26.87 -5.69
N PRO A 288 -13.85 -27.30 -4.41
CA PRO A 288 -14.44 -26.52 -3.32
C PRO A 288 -13.84 -25.12 -3.16
N HIS A 289 -12.56 -24.96 -3.53
CA HIS A 289 -11.84 -23.68 -3.49
C HIS A 289 -11.75 -22.97 -4.85
N ASP A 290 -12.66 -23.28 -5.80
CA ASP A 290 -12.72 -22.62 -7.11
C ASP A 290 -13.03 -21.12 -6.99
N LEU A 291 -12.02 -20.27 -7.21
CA LEU A 291 -12.12 -18.81 -7.01
C LEU A 291 -13.18 -18.17 -7.93
N ALA A 292 -13.29 -18.61 -9.18
CA ALA A 292 -14.27 -18.06 -10.10
C ALA A 292 -15.71 -18.33 -9.59
N ARG A 293 -16.00 -19.56 -9.18
CA ARG A 293 -17.29 -19.94 -8.58
C ARG A 293 -17.58 -19.13 -7.32
N LEU A 294 -16.59 -18.96 -6.45
CA LEU A 294 -16.76 -18.18 -5.22
C LEU A 294 -17.12 -16.72 -5.52
N ILE A 295 -16.46 -16.10 -6.51
CA ILE A 295 -16.81 -14.74 -6.95
C ILE A 295 -18.25 -14.68 -7.46
N GLU A 296 -18.65 -15.61 -8.32
CA GLU A 296 -20.03 -15.68 -8.84
C GLU A 296 -21.05 -15.81 -7.69
N GLU A 297 -20.79 -16.69 -6.71
CA GLU A 297 -21.63 -16.86 -5.52
C GLU A 297 -21.70 -15.61 -4.64
N ILE A 298 -20.58 -14.89 -4.49
CA ILE A 298 -20.53 -13.62 -3.75
C ILE A 298 -21.37 -12.56 -4.47
N LEU A 299 -21.25 -12.43 -5.78
CA LEU A 299 -22.05 -11.48 -6.57
C LEU A 299 -23.54 -11.78 -6.48
N VAL A 300 -23.93 -13.06 -6.58
CA VAL A 300 -25.32 -13.50 -6.36
C VAL A 300 -25.77 -13.16 -4.94
N ARG A 301 -24.94 -13.43 -3.93
CA ARG A 301 -25.25 -13.13 -2.52
C ARG A 301 -25.54 -11.66 -2.28
N VAL A 302 -24.81 -10.78 -2.94
CA VAL A 302 -25.01 -9.33 -2.83
C VAL A 302 -25.97 -8.77 -3.88
N GLU A 303 -26.73 -9.63 -4.56
CA GLU A 303 -27.76 -9.23 -5.53
C GLU A 303 -27.22 -8.36 -6.67
N VAL A 304 -26.04 -8.70 -7.19
CA VAL A 304 -25.44 -8.05 -8.36
C VAL A 304 -25.42 -9.02 -9.54
N PRO A 305 -25.77 -8.60 -10.76
CA PRO A 305 -25.66 -9.43 -11.94
C PRO A 305 -24.24 -9.98 -12.12
N VAL A 306 -24.16 -11.30 -12.32
CA VAL A 306 -22.88 -11.98 -12.57
C VAL A 306 -22.45 -11.70 -14.02
N PRO A 307 -21.24 -11.14 -14.25
CA PRO A 307 -20.70 -10.97 -15.59
C PRO A 307 -20.56 -12.31 -16.33
N GLU A 308 -20.71 -12.31 -17.67
CA GLU A 308 -20.75 -13.54 -18.46
C GLU A 308 -19.51 -14.46 -18.34
N ASP A 309 -18.32 -13.91 -18.05
CA ASP A 309 -17.08 -14.69 -18.01
C ASP A 309 -16.08 -14.22 -16.93
N VAL A 310 -16.46 -14.40 -15.66
CA VAL A 310 -15.61 -14.10 -14.48
C VAL A 310 -14.28 -14.86 -14.55
N ARG A 311 -14.30 -16.12 -14.97
CA ARG A 311 -13.09 -16.96 -15.03
C ARG A 311 -12.08 -16.42 -16.04
N ARG A 312 -12.51 -16.02 -17.23
CA ARG A 312 -11.62 -15.41 -18.22
C ARG A 312 -10.97 -14.13 -17.70
N TRP A 313 -11.73 -13.27 -17.02
CA TRP A 313 -11.20 -12.05 -16.42
C TRP A 313 -10.12 -12.38 -15.36
N LEU A 314 -10.35 -13.37 -14.50
CA LEU A 314 -9.35 -13.85 -13.54
C LEU A 314 -8.06 -14.34 -14.23
N GLN A 315 -8.20 -15.11 -15.30
CA GLN A 315 -7.07 -15.70 -16.02
C GLN A 315 -6.23 -14.70 -16.82
N ARG A 316 -6.85 -13.61 -17.31
CA ARG A 316 -6.22 -12.71 -18.28
C ARG A 316 -5.90 -11.33 -17.72
N ASP A 317 -6.81 -10.78 -16.92
CA ASP A 317 -6.85 -9.33 -16.66
C ASP A 317 -6.60 -9.03 -15.17
N PHE A 318 -7.11 -9.88 -14.28
CA PHE A 318 -7.11 -9.61 -12.84
C PHE A 318 -5.73 -9.32 -12.25
N PHE A 319 -4.71 -10.14 -12.55
CA PHE A 319 -3.40 -9.94 -11.92
C PHE A 319 -2.73 -8.63 -12.37
N ALA A 320 -2.92 -8.21 -13.62
CA ALA A 320 -2.38 -6.94 -14.11
C ALA A 320 -3.07 -5.76 -13.42
N PHE A 321 -4.40 -5.79 -13.33
CA PHE A 321 -5.21 -4.83 -12.60
C PHE A 321 -4.79 -4.74 -11.11
N HIS A 322 -4.67 -5.90 -10.45
CA HIS A 322 -4.25 -6.00 -9.06
C HIS A 322 -2.82 -5.50 -8.85
N LEU A 323 -1.89 -5.86 -9.73
CA LEU A 323 -0.51 -5.39 -9.64
C LEU A 323 -0.44 -3.86 -9.72
N GLN A 324 -1.18 -3.25 -10.64
CA GLN A 324 -1.24 -1.79 -10.76
C GLN A 324 -1.78 -1.16 -9.47
N ARG A 325 -2.92 -1.66 -8.97
CA ARG A 325 -3.58 -1.09 -7.79
C ARG A 325 -2.76 -1.22 -6.50
N TYR A 326 -1.90 -2.24 -6.39
CA TYR A 326 -1.04 -2.49 -5.22
C TYR A 326 0.40 -2.03 -5.44
N SER A 327 0.65 -1.24 -6.49
CA SER A 327 1.93 -0.61 -6.73
C SER A 327 1.80 0.90 -6.50
N LYS A 328 2.81 1.50 -5.86
CA LYS A 328 2.93 2.95 -5.72
C LYS A 328 4.40 3.34 -5.78
N SER A 329 4.77 4.18 -6.75
CA SER A 329 6.16 4.49 -7.04
C SER A 329 7.00 3.20 -7.18
N ARG A 330 8.17 3.13 -6.55
CA ARG A 330 9.07 1.96 -6.59
C ARG A 330 8.54 0.74 -5.81
N ARG A 331 7.47 0.88 -5.01
CA ARG A 331 6.90 -0.21 -4.21
C ARG A 331 5.89 -0.99 -5.05
N LYS A 332 6.18 -2.26 -5.31
CA LYS A 332 5.24 -3.21 -5.95
C LYS A 332 4.84 -4.28 -4.94
N ALA A 333 3.56 -4.32 -4.56
CA ALA A 333 3.09 -5.15 -3.46
C ALA A 333 1.79 -5.93 -3.75
N PRO A 334 1.66 -6.63 -4.90
CA PRO A 334 0.48 -7.46 -5.17
C PRO A 334 0.34 -8.55 -4.12
N ILE A 335 -0.83 -8.67 -3.49
CA ILE A 335 -1.06 -9.65 -2.40
C ILE A 335 -1.76 -10.96 -2.81
N TYR A 336 -2.23 -11.08 -4.06
CA TYR A 336 -2.82 -12.30 -4.61
C TYR A 336 -1.90 -12.80 -5.72
N TRP A 337 -1.34 -14.00 -5.55
CA TRP A 337 -0.28 -14.51 -6.42
C TRP A 337 -0.76 -15.69 -7.26
N PRO A 338 -0.84 -15.54 -8.59
CA PRO A 338 -1.14 -16.65 -9.49
C PRO A 338 0.12 -17.48 -9.74
N LEU A 339 0.21 -18.63 -9.09
CA LEU A 339 1.19 -19.67 -9.39
C LEU A 339 0.55 -20.66 -10.35
N SER A 340 0.99 -20.65 -11.60
CA SER A 340 0.31 -21.36 -12.68
C SER A 340 1.20 -22.39 -13.35
N THR A 341 0.57 -23.35 -14.02
CA THR A 341 1.22 -24.14 -15.07
C THR A 341 1.68 -23.25 -16.23
N THR A 342 2.57 -23.77 -17.09
CA THR A 342 3.12 -23.02 -18.23
C THR A 342 2.04 -22.47 -19.16
N SER A 343 1.03 -23.30 -19.51
CA SER A 343 -0.13 -22.86 -20.28
C SER A 343 -1.11 -21.98 -19.49
N GLY A 344 -1.06 -22.02 -18.16
CA GLY A 344 -2.01 -21.39 -17.25
C GLY A 344 -3.37 -22.06 -17.19
N SER A 345 -3.46 -23.31 -17.65
CA SER A 345 -4.63 -24.18 -17.53
C SER A 345 -5.01 -24.50 -16.09
N TYR A 346 -4.06 -24.42 -15.16
CA TYR A 346 -4.28 -24.57 -13.73
C TYR A 346 -3.50 -23.51 -12.97
N THR A 347 -4.20 -22.78 -12.09
CA THR A 347 -3.63 -21.67 -11.34
C THR A 347 -4.03 -21.77 -9.88
N LEU A 348 -3.01 -21.79 -9.00
CA LEU A 348 -3.18 -21.59 -7.57
C LEU A 348 -3.05 -20.11 -7.26
N TRP A 349 -4.02 -19.55 -6.55
CA TRP A 349 -4.02 -18.19 -6.06
C TRP A 349 -3.62 -18.18 -4.59
N VAL A 350 -2.38 -17.75 -4.32
CA VAL A 350 -1.81 -17.70 -2.97
C VAL A 350 -2.00 -16.32 -2.36
N TYR A 351 -2.44 -16.27 -1.10
CA TYR A 351 -2.65 -15.02 -0.36
C TYR A 351 -1.43 -14.65 0.49
N TYR A 352 -0.71 -13.61 0.07
CA TYR A 352 0.54 -13.15 0.70
C TYR A 352 0.44 -12.97 2.24
N PRO A 353 -0.60 -12.30 2.79
CA PRO A 353 -0.72 -12.11 4.24
C PRO A 353 -0.83 -13.42 5.05
N SER A 354 -1.20 -14.53 4.41
CA SER A 354 -1.30 -15.85 5.06
C SER A 354 -0.13 -16.81 4.77
N LEU A 355 0.95 -16.30 4.16
CA LEU A 355 2.12 -17.14 3.86
C LEU A 355 2.77 -17.69 5.12
N THR A 356 3.20 -18.95 5.01
CA THR A 356 3.98 -19.66 6.01
C THR A 356 5.00 -20.57 5.32
N SER A 357 5.90 -21.18 6.09
CA SER A 357 6.80 -22.23 5.59
C SER A 357 6.06 -23.47 5.07
N GLN A 358 4.78 -23.64 5.40
CA GLN A 358 3.94 -24.75 4.95
C GLN A 358 3.15 -24.44 3.67
N THR A 359 3.15 -23.21 3.17
CA THR A 359 2.30 -22.83 2.03
C THR A 359 2.61 -23.65 0.78
N LEU A 360 3.88 -23.88 0.45
CA LEU A 360 4.23 -24.66 -0.75
C LEU A 360 3.90 -26.15 -0.57
N TYR A 361 4.09 -26.71 0.62
CA TYR A 361 3.66 -28.08 0.92
C TYR A 361 2.14 -28.25 0.83
N THR A 362 1.39 -27.26 1.32
CA THR A 362 -0.08 -27.21 1.22
C THR A 362 -0.51 -27.16 -0.26
N ALA A 363 0.12 -26.29 -1.07
CA ALA A 363 -0.12 -26.22 -2.51
C ALA A 363 0.07 -27.58 -3.20
N ILE A 364 1.12 -28.31 -2.83
CA ILE A 364 1.42 -29.63 -3.40
C ILE A 364 0.38 -30.67 -2.95
N ASN A 365 0.21 -30.84 -1.64
CA ASN A 365 -0.53 -31.96 -1.07
C ASN A 365 -2.05 -31.83 -1.23
N ASP A 366 -2.57 -30.60 -1.13
CA ASP A 366 -4.02 -30.38 -1.05
C ASP A 366 -4.61 -29.98 -2.41
N PHE A 367 -3.78 -29.56 -3.37
CA PHE A 367 -4.23 -29.08 -4.68
C PHE A 367 -3.59 -29.84 -5.85
N VAL A 368 -2.27 -29.80 -5.99
CA VAL A 368 -1.59 -30.35 -7.18
C VAL A 368 -1.63 -31.87 -7.22
N GLU A 369 -1.31 -32.57 -6.13
CA GLU A 369 -1.33 -34.04 -6.06
C GLU A 369 -2.75 -34.63 -6.27
N PRO A 370 -3.81 -34.12 -5.62
CA PRO A 370 -5.18 -34.54 -5.91
C PRO A 370 -5.56 -34.32 -7.38
N LYS A 371 -5.17 -33.19 -7.97
CA LYS A 371 -5.46 -32.91 -9.37
C LYS A 371 -4.70 -33.84 -10.32
N LEU A 372 -3.42 -34.11 -10.03
CA LEU A 372 -2.62 -35.09 -10.77
C LEU A 372 -3.27 -36.48 -10.76
N LYS A 373 -3.74 -36.92 -9.59
CA LYS A 373 -4.42 -38.21 -9.46
C LYS A 373 -5.71 -38.26 -10.30
N GLN A 374 -6.48 -37.18 -10.31
CA GLN A 374 -7.68 -37.07 -11.15
C GLN A 374 -7.32 -37.16 -12.64
N VAL A 375 -6.41 -36.30 -13.11
CA VAL A 375 -6.01 -36.23 -14.52
C VAL A 375 -5.37 -37.53 -14.99
N GLY A 376 -4.49 -38.13 -14.19
CA GLY A 376 -3.87 -39.42 -14.51
C GLY A 376 -4.88 -40.57 -14.56
N GLY A 377 -5.95 -40.49 -13.76
CA GLY A 377 -7.11 -41.39 -13.87
C GLY A 377 -7.81 -41.26 -15.23
N ASP A 378 -8.12 -40.04 -15.65
CA ASP A 378 -8.78 -39.75 -16.92
C ASP A 378 -7.91 -40.17 -18.13
N VAL A 379 -6.60 -39.91 -18.07
CA VAL A 379 -5.62 -40.38 -19.06
C VAL A 379 -5.62 -41.91 -19.13
N THR A 380 -5.67 -42.59 -17.98
CA THR A 380 -5.69 -44.06 -17.92
C THR A 380 -6.97 -44.64 -18.53
N VAL A 381 -8.13 -44.02 -18.28
CA VAL A 381 -9.42 -44.43 -18.88
C VAL A 381 -9.33 -44.34 -20.40
N LEU A 382 -8.91 -43.20 -20.94
CA LEU A 382 -8.79 -43.01 -22.40
C LEU A 382 -7.72 -43.94 -23.00
N ARG A 383 -6.59 -44.16 -22.31
CA ARG A 383 -5.56 -45.12 -22.74
C ARG A 383 -6.12 -46.54 -22.87
N ASN A 384 -6.96 -46.95 -21.93
CA ASN A 384 -7.57 -48.29 -21.92
C ASN A 384 -8.63 -48.48 -23.01
N MET A 385 -9.24 -47.41 -23.52
CA MET A 385 -10.14 -47.48 -24.68
C MET A 385 -9.38 -47.86 -25.96
N GLY A 386 -8.07 -47.60 -26.05
CA GLY A 386 -7.23 -48.06 -27.15
C GLY A 386 -7.75 -47.63 -28.52
N SER A 387 -8.07 -48.60 -29.38
CA SER A 387 -8.63 -48.39 -30.72
C SER A 387 -10.12 -48.02 -30.75
N ALA A 388 -10.81 -48.11 -29.62
CA ALA A 388 -12.21 -47.68 -29.50
C ALA A 388 -12.36 -46.16 -29.30
N ARG A 389 -11.25 -45.42 -29.17
CA ARG A 389 -11.26 -43.96 -29.07
C ARG A 389 -11.77 -43.33 -30.37
N THR A 390 -12.71 -42.40 -30.21
CA THR A 390 -13.13 -41.50 -31.28
C THR A 390 -12.06 -40.45 -31.54
N ARG A 391 -12.24 -39.65 -32.61
CA ARG A 391 -11.35 -38.52 -32.89
C ARG A 391 -11.33 -37.49 -31.75
N ASP A 392 -12.47 -37.30 -31.08
CA ASP A 392 -12.58 -36.33 -29.98
C ASP A 392 -11.93 -36.90 -28.71
N ASP A 393 -12.02 -38.21 -28.47
CA ASP A 393 -11.28 -38.90 -27.41
C ASP A 393 -9.76 -38.81 -27.62
N GLU A 394 -9.26 -38.91 -28.87
CA GLU A 394 -7.84 -38.77 -29.16
C GLU A 394 -7.33 -37.36 -28.83
N LYS A 395 -8.10 -36.32 -29.22
CA LYS A 395 -7.77 -34.93 -28.88
C LYS A 395 -7.79 -34.69 -27.36
N GLN A 396 -8.79 -35.22 -26.68
CA GLN A 396 -8.89 -35.09 -25.23
C GLN A 396 -7.73 -35.83 -24.54
N PHE A 397 -7.33 -37.00 -25.04
CA PHE A 397 -6.20 -37.75 -24.53
C PHE A 397 -4.90 -36.95 -24.65
N GLU A 398 -4.60 -36.40 -25.84
CA GLU A 398 -3.43 -35.55 -26.05
C GLU A 398 -3.41 -34.32 -25.13
N ALA A 399 -4.57 -33.65 -24.99
CA ALA A 399 -4.70 -32.50 -24.10
C ALA A 399 -4.49 -32.86 -22.63
N LEU A 400 -5.03 -33.99 -22.17
CA LEU A 400 -4.86 -34.47 -20.80
C LEU A 400 -3.42 -34.92 -20.53
N GLN A 401 -2.74 -35.54 -21.49
CA GLN A 401 -1.32 -35.89 -21.34
C GLN A 401 -0.43 -34.65 -21.22
N ALA A 402 -0.68 -33.62 -22.04
CA ALA A 402 0.04 -32.36 -21.93
C ALA A 402 -0.24 -31.67 -20.58
N PHE A 403 -1.50 -31.70 -20.13
CA PHE A 403 -1.88 -31.13 -18.84
C PHE A 403 -1.29 -31.90 -17.65
N GLU A 404 -1.27 -33.23 -17.69
CA GLU A 404 -0.61 -34.09 -16.70
C GLU A 404 0.88 -33.74 -16.57
N LEU A 405 1.58 -33.56 -17.69
CA LEU A 405 2.98 -33.17 -17.71
C LEU A 405 3.19 -31.79 -17.07
N GLU A 406 2.37 -30.80 -17.42
CA GLU A 406 2.47 -29.46 -16.83
C GLU A 406 2.21 -29.46 -15.30
N LEU A 407 1.28 -30.29 -14.83
CA LEU A 407 1.03 -30.45 -13.39
C LEU A 407 2.21 -31.12 -12.68
N ILE A 408 2.87 -32.09 -13.32
CA ILE A 408 4.12 -32.70 -12.81
C ILE A 408 5.21 -31.63 -12.70
N GLU A 409 5.40 -30.80 -13.74
CA GLU A 409 6.38 -29.71 -13.73
C GLU A 409 6.11 -28.68 -12.62
N LEU A 410 4.84 -28.30 -12.43
CA LEU A 410 4.41 -27.41 -11.35
C LEU A 410 4.73 -28.03 -9.99
N ARG A 411 4.34 -29.29 -9.77
CA ARG A 411 4.61 -30.02 -8.52
C ARG A 411 6.10 -30.09 -8.23
N ASP A 412 6.91 -30.52 -9.21
CA ASP A 412 8.34 -30.75 -9.02
C ASP A 412 9.07 -29.42 -8.76
N THR A 413 8.62 -28.33 -9.38
CA THR A 413 9.12 -26.98 -9.10
C THR A 413 8.78 -26.56 -7.65
N LEU A 414 7.54 -26.76 -7.21
CA LEU A 414 7.13 -26.46 -5.83
C LEU A 414 7.90 -27.31 -4.82
N LEU A 415 8.06 -28.61 -5.07
CA LEU A 415 8.81 -29.55 -4.22
C LEU A 415 10.28 -29.17 -4.10
N LYS A 416 10.88 -28.66 -5.18
CA LYS A 416 12.27 -28.17 -5.16
C LYS A 416 12.42 -26.93 -4.28
N LEU A 417 11.43 -26.05 -4.25
CA LEU A 417 11.48 -24.77 -3.52
C LEU A 417 11.07 -24.93 -2.05
N ALA A 418 10.12 -25.81 -1.74
CA ALA A 418 9.50 -25.95 -0.43
C ALA A 418 10.47 -26.14 0.76
N PRO A 419 11.55 -26.97 0.67
CA PRO A 419 12.43 -27.20 1.81
C PRO A 419 13.16 -25.95 2.32
N THR A 420 13.42 -24.98 1.44
CA THR A 420 14.17 -23.76 1.76
C THR A 420 13.27 -22.54 1.84
N TYR A 421 12.02 -22.65 1.41
CA TYR A 421 11.08 -21.54 1.39
C TYR A 421 10.47 -21.30 2.77
N ASN A 422 11.01 -20.32 3.49
CA ASN A 422 10.48 -19.88 4.78
C ASN A 422 10.32 -18.35 4.77
N PRO A 423 9.19 -17.83 4.26
CA PRO A 423 8.99 -16.40 4.05
C PRO A 423 8.80 -15.65 5.39
N ASN A 424 9.29 -14.41 5.44
CA ASN A 424 8.97 -13.44 6.49
C ASN A 424 8.30 -12.22 5.84
N HIS A 425 7.19 -11.75 6.42
CA HIS A 425 6.47 -10.57 5.91
C HIS A 425 7.30 -9.28 5.96
N ASP A 426 8.26 -9.18 6.88
CA ASP A 426 9.17 -8.03 6.97
C ASP A 426 10.14 -7.92 5.79
N ASP A 427 10.35 -9.01 5.03
CA ASP A 427 11.15 -8.98 3.80
C ASP A 427 10.42 -8.26 2.65
N GLY A 428 9.09 -8.12 2.77
CA GLY A 428 8.23 -7.49 1.78
C GLY A 428 7.86 -8.40 0.59
N VAL A 429 6.72 -8.07 -0.04
CA VAL A 429 6.07 -8.86 -1.10
C VAL A 429 7.02 -9.29 -2.22
N GLN A 430 7.81 -8.35 -2.75
CA GLN A 430 8.68 -8.61 -3.90
C GLN A 430 9.79 -9.62 -3.58
N ILE A 431 10.40 -9.54 -2.40
CA ILE A 431 11.45 -10.49 -1.96
C ILE A 431 10.81 -11.85 -1.67
N SER A 432 9.70 -11.88 -0.93
CA SER A 432 9.00 -13.14 -0.60
C SER A 432 8.51 -13.90 -1.84
N ALA A 433 8.15 -13.21 -2.92
CA ALA A 433 7.73 -13.82 -4.18
C ALA A 433 8.90 -14.18 -5.12
N ALA A 434 10.10 -13.66 -4.89
CA ALA A 434 11.23 -13.80 -5.81
C ALA A 434 11.60 -15.25 -6.15
N PRO A 435 11.68 -16.22 -5.21
CA PRO A 435 11.98 -17.61 -5.55
C PRO A 435 10.94 -18.28 -6.47
N LEU A 436 9.71 -17.77 -6.43
CA LEU A 436 8.56 -18.31 -7.17
C LEU A 436 8.44 -17.71 -8.58
N TRP A 437 9.38 -16.86 -9.01
CA TRP A 437 9.34 -16.17 -10.31
C TRP A 437 9.05 -17.08 -11.53
N PRO A 438 9.49 -18.35 -11.61
CA PRO A 438 9.20 -19.20 -12.76
C PRO A 438 7.70 -19.52 -12.92
N LEU A 439 6.95 -19.47 -11.82
CA LEU A 439 5.54 -19.87 -11.75
C LEU A 439 4.56 -18.73 -12.10
N PHE A 440 5.04 -17.48 -12.18
CA PHE A 440 4.23 -16.33 -12.59
C PHE A 440 4.18 -16.19 -14.11
N ARG A 441 2.97 -16.07 -14.69
CA ARG A 441 2.79 -15.88 -16.14
C ARG A 441 2.89 -14.43 -16.59
N HIS A 442 2.60 -13.47 -15.71
CA HIS A 442 2.65 -12.04 -16.02
C HIS A 442 4.10 -11.58 -16.24
N LYS A 443 4.49 -11.40 -17.51
CA LYS A 443 5.89 -11.19 -17.93
C LYS A 443 6.60 -10.00 -17.28
N PRO A 444 5.98 -8.82 -17.15
CA PRO A 444 6.61 -7.69 -16.46
C PRO A 444 6.94 -8.02 -14.99
N TRP A 445 6.02 -8.67 -14.28
CA TRP A 445 6.23 -9.06 -12.88
C TRP A 445 7.24 -10.20 -12.74
N GLN A 446 7.16 -11.20 -13.61
CA GLN A 446 8.13 -12.29 -13.68
C GLN A 446 9.56 -11.77 -13.86
N LYS A 447 9.76 -10.75 -14.71
CA LYS A 447 11.06 -10.10 -14.90
C LYS A 447 11.55 -9.41 -13.60
N VAL A 448 10.68 -8.62 -12.96
CA VAL A 448 11.00 -7.95 -11.68
C VAL A 448 11.43 -8.97 -10.62
N LEU A 449 10.69 -10.07 -10.49
CA LEU A 449 11.01 -11.12 -9.52
C LEU A 449 12.32 -11.85 -9.86
N LYS A 450 12.56 -12.15 -11.14
CA LYS A 450 13.81 -12.76 -11.59
C LYS A 450 15.03 -11.87 -11.30
N ASP A 451 14.91 -10.57 -11.56
CA ASP A 451 15.97 -9.60 -11.26
C ASP A 451 16.20 -9.46 -9.74
N THR A 452 15.12 -9.54 -8.95
CA THR A 452 15.19 -9.56 -7.48
C THR A 452 15.87 -10.82 -6.97
N TRP A 453 15.55 -11.98 -7.56
CA TRP A 453 16.19 -13.24 -7.24
C TRP A 453 17.70 -13.23 -7.54
N ALA A 454 18.12 -12.67 -8.68
CA ALA A 454 19.54 -12.51 -8.99
C ALA A 454 20.28 -11.60 -7.98
N LYS A 455 19.61 -10.56 -7.49
CA LYS A 455 20.17 -9.69 -6.42
C LYS A 455 20.27 -10.41 -5.07
N LEU A 456 19.30 -11.25 -4.73
CA LEU A 456 19.36 -12.16 -3.57
C LEU A 456 20.54 -13.14 -3.70
N GLU A 457 20.72 -13.76 -4.87
CA GLU A 457 21.84 -14.66 -5.17
C GLU A 457 23.20 -13.96 -5.02
N LYS A 458 23.28 -12.67 -5.37
CA LYS A 458 24.48 -11.85 -5.24
C LYS A 458 24.74 -11.37 -3.80
N GLY A 459 23.71 -11.36 -2.96
CA GLY A 459 23.78 -10.89 -1.56
C GLY A 459 23.52 -9.40 -1.37
N ASP A 460 22.85 -8.75 -2.33
CA ASP A 460 22.43 -7.33 -2.23
C ASP A 460 21.29 -7.16 -1.20
N TYR A 461 20.58 -8.25 -0.87
CA TYR A 461 19.47 -8.30 0.10
C TYR A 461 19.76 -9.26 1.26
N ASP A 462 21.02 -9.39 1.68
CA ASP A 462 21.36 -10.29 2.79
C ASP A 462 20.69 -9.92 4.13
N TRP A 463 20.11 -8.72 4.25
CA TRP A 463 19.28 -8.31 5.38
C TRP A 463 17.92 -9.04 5.44
N ALA A 464 17.44 -9.61 4.33
CA ALA A 464 16.18 -10.33 4.29
C ALA A 464 16.32 -11.71 4.93
N HIS A 465 15.33 -12.12 5.71
CA HIS A 465 15.29 -13.45 6.35
C HIS A 465 15.29 -14.56 5.31
N LEU A 466 14.64 -14.33 4.15
CA LEU A 466 14.67 -15.27 3.05
C LEU A 466 16.10 -15.56 2.55
N ALA A 467 16.99 -14.55 2.52
CA ALA A 467 18.38 -14.75 2.13
C ALA A 467 19.13 -15.67 3.10
N MET A 468 18.84 -15.55 4.41
CA MET A 468 19.39 -16.43 5.45
C MET A 468 18.98 -17.89 5.28
N ASN A 469 17.77 -18.15 4.77
CA ASN A 469 17.32 -19.51 4.50
C ASN A 469 18.07 -20.16 3.31
N TYR A 470 18.30 -19.40 2.24
CA TYR A 470 18.96 -19.91 1.03
C TYR A 470 20.50 -19.92 1.11
N TRP A 471 21.12 -18.96 1.80
CA TRP A 471 22.57 -18.82 1.91
C TRP A 471 23.04 -18.55 3.35
N PRO A 472 22.76 -19.46 4.30
CA PRO A 472 23.02 -19.22 5.73
C PRO A 472 24.48 -18.93 6.03
N ASP A 473 25.43 -19.65 5.41
CA ASP A 473 26.86 -19.45 5.67
C ASP A 473 27.32 -18.05 5.22
N ARG A 474 26.89 -17.61 4.02
CA ARG A 474 27.22 -16.28 3.50
C ARG A 474 26.71 -15.18 4.42
N VAL A 475 25.45 -15.27 4.84
CA VAL A 475 24.81 -14.26 5.69
C VAL A 475 25.47 -14.22 7.06
N ARG A 476 25.73 -15.39 7.68
CA ARG A 476 26.43 -15.50 8.97
C ARG A 476 27.83 -14.91 8.94
N GLU A 477 28.60 -15.16 7.89
CA GLU A 477 29.93 -14.56 7.76
C GLU A 477 29.87 -13.03 7.69
N LYS A 478 28.89 -12.45 6.98
CA LYS A 478 28.70 -10.99 6.96
C LYS A 478 28.30 -10.43 8.33
N CYS A 479 27.47 -11.14 9.10
CA CYS A 479 27.04 -10.73 10.45
C CYS A 479 28.23 -10.51 11.41
N LYS A 480 29.37 -11.18 11.21
CA LYS A 480 30.58 -10.97 12.02
C LYS A 480 31.14 -9.55 11.94
N THR A 481 30.91 -8.87 10.82
CA THR A 481 31.50 -7.55 10.52
C THR A 481 30.47 -6.44 10.33
N ASP A 482 29.20 -6.80 10.07
CA ASP A 482 28.08 -5.87 9.97
C ASP A 482 27.11 -6.05 11.13
N LYS A 483 27.13 -5.11 12.08
CA LYS A 483 26.30 -5.14 13.29
C LYS A 483 24.81 -5.03 12.96
N SER A 484 24.44 -4.20 11.99
CA SER A 484 23.04 -4.01 11.60
C SER A 484 22.46 -5.27 10.99
N LEU A 485 23.27 -5.96 10.18
CA LEU A 485 22.92 -7.25 9.61
C LEU A 485 22.79 -8.33 10.69
N ALA A 486 23.71 -8.36 11.65
CA ALA A 486 23.64 -9.29 12.79
C ALA A 486 22.34 -9.11 13.59
N ILE A 487 21.95 -7.85 13.87
CA ILE A 487 20.68 -7.54 14.55
C ILE A 487 19.48 -7.98 13.73
N ALA A 488 19.47 -7.73 12.41
CA ALA A 488 18.37 -8.13 11.55
C ALA A 488 18.07 -9.64 11.60
N HIS A 489 19.10 -10.47 11.84
CA HIS A 489 18.98 -11.93 11.95
C HIS A 489 18.97 -12.47 13.39
N GLY A 490 19.09 -11.62 14.41
CA GLY A 490 19.23 -12.04 15.80
C GLY A 490 20.51 -12.83 16.10
N LEU A 491 21.62 -12.47 15.44
CA LEU A 491 22.93 -13.10 15.51
C LEU A 491 24.01 -12.14 16.05
N GLU A 492 23.64 -11.24 16.96
CA GLU A 492 24.54 -10.26 17.55
C GLU A 492 25.72 -10.91 18.31
N ASP A 493 25.55 -12.15 18.78
CA ASP A 493 26.60 -12.96 19.40
C ASP A 493 27.75 -13.30 18.44
N LEU A 494 27.50 -13.29 17.13
CA LEU A 494 28.53 -13.52 16.11
C LEU A 494 29.31 -12.24 15.76
N TYR A 495 28.80 -11.06 16.10
CA TYR A 495 29.42 -9.78 15.71
C TYR A 495 30.73 -9.53 16.47
N ILE A 496 31.78 -9.18 15.73
CA ILE A 496 33.10 -8.87 16.27
C ILE A 496 33.29 -7.35 16.16
N GLU A 497 33.32 -6.67 17.31
CA GLU A 497 33.52 -5.23 17.34
C GLU A 497 34.93 -4.87 16.83
N PRO A 498 35.06 -4.05 15.76
CA PRO A 498 36.35 -3.69 15.22
C PRO A 498 37.15 -2.86 16.21
N GLU A 499 38.47 -3.07 16.28
CA GLU A 499 39.35 -2.27 17.14
C GLU A 499 39.17 -0.78 16.89
N ALA A 500 38.98 -0.01 17.98
CA ALA A 500 38.75 1.42 17.92
C ALA A 500 39.91 2.11 17.20
N LYS A 501 39.65 2.67 16.01
CA LYS A 501 40.65 3.47 15.29
C LYS A 501 41.11 4.61 16.21
N PRO A 502 42.43 4.80 16.40
CA PRO A 502 42.95 5.86 17.26
C PRO A 502 42.39 7.21 16.81
N LYS A 503 41.78 7.95 17.73
CA LYS A 503 41.27 9.31 17.48
C LYS A 503 42.41 10.14 16.90
N LYS A 504 42.33 10.53 15.61
CA LYS A 504 43.25 11.51 15.03
C LYS A 504 43.13 12.78 15.87
N ALA A 505 44.19 13.12 16.61
CA ALA A 505 44.27 14.37 17.33
C ALA A 505 44.04 15.51 16.34
N ARG A 506 42.97 16.29 16.53
CA ARG A 506 42.74 17.54 15.80
C ARG A 506 43.98 18.40 16.01
N GLY A 507 44.73 18.62 14.93
CA GLY A 507 45.91 19.48 14.94
C GLY A 507 45.54 20.86 15.48
N LYS A 508 46.11 21.20 16.64
CA LYS A 508 46.01 22.52 17.25
C LYS A 508 46.66 23.51 16.28
N LYS A 509 45.85 24.32 15.58
CA LYS A 509 46.35 25.49 14.83
C LYS A 509 47.16 26.32 15.83
N LYS A 510 48.48 26.42 15.63
CA LYS A 510 49.31 27.40 16.32
C LYS A 510 48.75 28.77 15.95
N ALA A 511 48.28 29.51 16.95
CA ALA A 511 48.13 30.95 16.84
C ALA A 511 49.51 31.53 16.50
N GLY A 512 49.60 32.24 15.37
CA GLY A 512 50.74 33.11 15.11
C GLY A 512 50.72 34.21 16.16
N GLY A 513 51.78 34.29 16.95
CA GLY A 513 52.07 35.44 17.79
C GLY A 513 52.75 36.52 16.96
N ASP A 514 52.45 37.76 17.31
CA ASP A 514 53.01 39.01 16.80
C ASP A 514 54.55 39.02 16.76
N GLU A 515 55.09 39.53 15.66
CA GLU A 515 56.11 40.60 15.64
C GLU A 515 56.04 41.37 14.32
#